data_AF-A0A832HI53-F1
#
_entry.id   AF-A0A832HI53-F1
#
_cell.length_a   1.000
_cell.length_b   1.000
_cell.length_c   1.000
_cell.angle_alpha   90.00
_cell.angle_beta   90.00
_cell.angle_gamma   90.00
#
_symmetry.space_group_name_H-M   'P 1'
#
loop_
_entity.id
_entity.type
_entity.pdbx_description
1 polymer ?
#
loop_
_entity_poly.entity_id
_entity_poly.type
_entity_poly.pdbx_seq_one_letter_code
_entity_poly.pdbx_strand_id
1 'polypeptide(L)'
;MPKRTPMLGLLLVLLALPAVAERPAPLAVPDLAKALSSANFAEREKAYTQLLRLPPARLTEIEEALRATKDDETIVRLTAVAQHVFLKQHTPLKGEIGLLGVSLNPEIIRDTQGEPQLVITILDTQPGFPAAEVLRPGDRLIAMNGKRFPLELTIEDFRRIINATPPGTQVQLTLRRGNTTEAVSVTVAAVDDAGTIALSEAIAQRRALATSYVARVQAKANPATVPLIFKSDDPAE
;
A
#
# COMPACT_ATOMS: atom_id res chain seq x y z
N MET A 1 44.60 -17.90 60.06
CA MET A 1 44.57 -17.70 58.59
C MET A 1 43.12 -17.71 58.11
N PRO A 2 42.50 -16.58 57.76
CA PRO A 2 41.14 -16.55 57.24
C PRO A 2 41.13 -16.63 55.70
N LYS A 3 40.23 -17.46 55.16
CA LYS A 3 39.99 -17.65 53.71
C LYS A 3 39.34 -16.39 53.12
N ARG A 4 39.90 -15.84 52.05
CA ARG A 4 39.31 -14.77 51.23
C ARG A 4 38.41 -15.38 50.16
N THR A 5 37.13 -15.04 50.18
CA THR A 5 36.16 -15.27 49.10
C THR A 5 36.30 -14.15 48.06
N PRO A 6 36.34 -14.43 46.74
CA PRO A 6 36.24 -13.38 45.74
C PRO A 6 34.77 -13.04 45.47
N MET A 7 34.44 -11.76 45.57
CA MET A 7 33.13 -11.21 45.22
C MET A 7 33.06 -11.08 43.68
N LEU A 8 32.08 -11.75 43.07
CA LEU A 8 31.83 -11.70 41.63
C LEU A 8 31.11 -10.38 41.31
N GLY A 9 31.81 -9.46 40.64
CA GLY A 9 31.24 -8.20 40.15
C GLY A 9 30.34 -8.45 38.93
N LEU A 10 29.04 -8.23 39.10
CA LEU A 10 28.05 -8.27 38.03
C LEU A 10 28.19 -7.01 37.16
N LEU A 11 28.79 -7.15 35.97
CA LEU A 11 28.89 -6.08 34.98
C LEU A 11 27.55 -5.98 34.22
N LEU A 12 26.72 -5.01 34.60
CA LEU A 12 25.48 -4.69 33.90
C LEU A 12 25.82 -3.93 32.61
N VAL A 13 25.81 -4.61 31.46
CA VAL A 13 25.93 -3.99 30.14
C VAL A 13 24.57 -3.38 29.78
N LEU A 14 24.47 -2.05 29.93
CA LEU A 14 23.31 -1.28 29.50
C LEU A 14 23.32 -1.20 27.96
N LEU A 15 22.55 -2.06 27.29
CA LEU A 15 22.30 -1.96 25.85
C LEU A 15 21.47 -0.70 25.58
N ALA A 16 22.11 0.31 24.98
CA ALA A 16 21.43 1.48 24.47
C ALA A 16 20.50 1.08 23.31
N LEU A 17 19.19 1.21 23.51
CA LEU A 17 18.21 1.08 22.44
C LEU A 17 18.42 2.24 21.43
N PRO A 18 18.39 1.97 20.12
CA PRO A 18 18.45 3.05 19.13
C PRO A 18 17.22 3.94 19.30
N ALA A 19 17.45 5.26 19.33
CA ALA A 19 16.41 6.26 19.36
C ALA A 19 15.43 6.02 18.20
N VAL A 20 14.16 5.80 18.52
CA VAL A 20 13.07 5.82 17.56
C VAL A 20 13.05 7.22 16.97
N ALA A 21 13.45 7.38 15.72
CA ALA A 21 13.36 8.66 15.03
C ALA A 21 11.90 9.16 15.12
N GLU A 22 11.70 10.28 15.80
CA GLU A 22 10.38 10.93 15.88
C GLU A 22 9.89 11.17 14.46
N ARG A 23 8.75 10.56 14.11
CA ARG A 23 8.12 10.81 12.81
C ARG A 23 7.75 12.30 12.79
N PRO A 24 8.20 13.09 11.81
CA PRO A 24 7.77 14.48 11.71
C PRO A 24 6.25 14.53 11.70
N ALA A 25 5.67 15.50 12.43
CA ALA A 25 4.24 15.68 12.48
C ALA A 25 3.67 15.70 11.05
N PRO A 26 2.60 14.95 10.77
CA PRO A 26 2.04 14.90 9.43
C PRO A 26 1.66 16.32 9.01
N LEU A 27 2.15 16.74 7.83
CA LEU A 27 1.77 18.01 7.23
C LEU A 27 0.24 18.09 7.11
N ALA A 28 -0.30 19.31 7.19
CA ALA A 28 -1.73 19.52 7.04
C ALA A 28 -2.19 19.07 5.64
N VAL A 29 -3.40 18.52 5.55
CA VAL A 29 -3.96 18.03 4.28
C VAL A 29 -3.98 19.12 3.18
N PRO A 30 -4.33 20.39 3.47
CA PRO A 30 -4.26 21.46 2.47
C PRO A 30 -2.87 21.67 1.88
N ASP A 31 -1.82 21.59 2.70
CA ASP A 31 -0.43 21.78 2.24
C ASP A 31 0.01 20.61 1.35
N LEU A 32 -0.35 19.38 1.75
CA LEU A 32 -0.10 18.19 0.95
C LEU A 32 -0.84 18.23 -0.38
N ALA A 33 -2.11 18.65 -0.37
CA ALA A 33 -2.91 18.81 -1.58
C ALA A 33 -2.29 19.85 -2.52
N LYS A 34 -1.79 20.97 -2.00
CA LYS A 34 -1.05 21.96 -2.79
C LYS A 34 0.22 21.35 -3.39
N ALA A 35 0.98 20.59 -2.61
CA ALA A 35 2.22 19.95 -3.07
C ALA A 35 1.99 18.90 -4.18
N LEU A 36 0.78 18.34 -4.31
CA LEU A 36 0.41 17.47 -5.44
C LEU A 36 0.42 18.18 -6.79
N SER A 37 0.36 19.51 -6.82
CA SER A 37 0.47 20.31 -8.05
C SER A 37 1.90 20.82 -8.32
N SER A 38 2.88 20.45 -7.49
CA SER A 38 4.26 20.89 -7.67
C SER A 38 4.82 20.46 -9.03
N ALA A 39 5.61 21.30 -9.70
CA ALA A 39 6.32 20.91 -10.91
C ALA A 39 7.34 19.79 -10.63
N ASN A 40 7.84 19.67 -9.40
CA ASN A 40 8.81 18.65 -9.01
C ASN A 40 8.12 17.30 -8.73
N PHE A 41 8.41 16.29 -9.56
CA PHE A 41 7.85 14.95 -9.42
C PHE A 41 8.10 14.33 -8.04
N ALA A 42 9.31 14.47 -7.48
CA ALA A 42 9.64 13.89 -6.18
C ALA A 42 8.82 14.50 -5.05
N GLU A 43 8.48 15.79 -5.15
CA GLU A 43 7.64 16.49 -4.18
C GLU A 43 6.18 16.01 -4.27
N ARG A 44 5.62 15.93 -5.49
CA ARG A 44 4.27 15.38 -5.72
C ARG A 44 4.16 13.96 -5.15
N GLU A 45 5.15 13.13 -5.44
CA GLU A 45 5.14 11.73 -5.04
C GLU A 45 5.30 11.55 -3.52
N LYS A 46 6.11 12.41 -2.89
CA LYS A 46 6.23 12.47 -1.43
C LYS A 46 4.90 12.88 -0.79
N ALA A 47 4.25 13.92 -1.31
CA ALA A 47 2.95 14.38 -0.81
C ALA A 47 1.87 13.30 -0.97
N TYR A 48 1.80 12.66 -2.13
CA TYR A 48 0.89 11.55 -2.41
C TYR A 48 1.09 10.40 -1.43
N THR A 49 2.33 9.97 -1.20
CA THR A 49 2.66 8.90 -0.25
C THR A 49 2.26 9.27 1.19
N GLN A 50 2.44 10.53 1.61
CA GLN A 50 2.03 10.99 2.93
C GLN A 50 0.50 11.01 3.09
N LEU A 51 -0.22 11.45 2.06
CA LEU A 51 -1.68 11.45 2.03
C LEU A 51 -2.25 10.03 2.14
N LEU A 52 -1.68 9.05 1.44
CA LEU A 52 -2.10 7.65 1.53
C LEU A 52 -1.95 7.06 2.94
N ARG A 53 -1.01 7.57 3.74
CA ARG A 53 -0.73 7.12 5.11
C ARG A 53 -1.60 7.78 6.16
N LEU A 54 -2.44 8.74 5.78
CA LEU A 54 -3.33 9.41 6.73
C LEU A 54 -4.32 8.42 7.36
N PRO A 55 -4.70 8.65 8.63
CA PRO A 55 -5.73 7.86 9.28
C PRO A 55 -7.12 8.16 8.68
N PRO A 56 -8.07 7.20 8.72
CA PRO A 56 -9.40 7.39 8.16
C PRO A 56 -10.18 8.61 8.66
N ALA A 57 -9.93 9.03 9.90
CA ALA A 57 -10.54 10.24 10.48
C ALA A 57 -10.26 11.53 9.68
N ARG A 58 -9.25 11.52 8.81
CA ARG A 58 -8.85 12.67 7.97
C ARG A 58 -9.55 12.70 6.62
N LEU A 59 -10.45 11.76 6.33
CA LEU A 59 -11.13 11.67 5.04
C LEU A 59 -11.87 12.95 4.65
N THR A 60 -12.55 13.59 5.61
CA THR A 60 -13.30 14.83 5.37
C THR A 60 -12.41 15.96 4.86
N GLU A 61 -11.21 16.12 5.41
CA GLU A 61 -10.25 17.14 4.96
C GLU A 61 -9.77 16.88 3.53
N ILE A 62 -9.66 15.61 3.13
CA ILE A 62 -9.26 15.21 1.77
C ILE A 62 -10.41 15.50 0.79
N GLU A 63 -11.66 15.19 1.17
CA GLU A 63 -12.85 15.53 0.38
C GLU A 63 -13.04 17.06 0.25
N GLU A 64 -12.65 17.84 1.25
CA GLU A 64 -12.61 19.31 1.19
C GLU A 64 -11.54 19.82 0.23
N ALA A 65 -10.31 19.31 0.34
CA ALA A 65 -9.21 19.67 -0.56
C ALA A 65 -9.55 19.34 -2.03
N LEU A 66 -10.22 18.21 -2.26
CA LEU A 66 -10.68 17.83 -3.60
C LEU A 66 -11.71 18.83 -4.17
N ARG A 67 -12.70 19.24 -3.36
CA ARG A 67 -13.70 20.24 -3.77
C ARG A 67 -13.11 21.62 -4.07
N ALA A 68 -12.02 21.98 -3.39
CA ALA A 68 -11.35 23.25 -3.58
C ALA A 68 -10.42 23.28 -4.80
N THR A 69 -9.99 22.11 -5.28
CA THR A 69 -9.01 21.98 -6.36
C THR A 69 -9.66 22.04 -7.74
N LYS A 70 -8.98 22.68 -8.69
CA LYS A 70 -9.39 22.73 -10.12
C LYS A 70 -8.37 22.07 -11.06
N ASP A 71 -7.23 21.65 -10.53
CA ASP A 71 -6.17 20.98 -11.29
C ASP A 71 -6.52 19.50 -11.49
N ASP A 72 -6.56 19.06 -12.75
CA ASP A 72 -7.01 17.71 -13.11
C ASP A 72 -6.10 16.61 -12.54
N GLU A 73 -4.77 16.81 -12.57
CA GLU A 73 -3.82 15.83 -11.99
C GLU A 73 -4.05 15.69 -10.49
N THR A 74 -4.17 16.82 -9.78
CA THR A 74 -4.44 16.85 -8.34
C THR A 74 -5.80 16.25 -8.02
N ILE A 75 -6.84 16.50 -8.82
CA ILE A 75 -8.16 15.87 -8.67
C ILE A 75 -8.05 14.35 -8.76
N VAL A 76 -7.36 13.83 -9.78
CA VAL A 76 -7.17 12.38 -9.95
C VAL A 76 -6.43 11.78 -8.75
N ARG A 77 -5.33 12.40 -8.32
CA ARG A 77 -4.51 11.92 -7.19
C ARG A 77 -5.28 11.98 -5.86
N LEU A 78 -5.95 13.09 -5.57
CA LEU A 78 -6.77 13.22 -4.35
C LEU A 78 -7.95 12.26 -4.37
N THR A 79 -8.54 11.97 -5.52
CA THR A 79 -9.60 10.96 -5.66
C THR A 79 -9.08 9.57 -5.28
N ALA A 80 -7.90 9.19 -5.80
CA ALA A 80 -7.26 7.92 -5.46
C ALA A 80 -6.93 7.83 -3.95
N VAL A 81 -6.41 8.91 -3.36
CA VAL A 81 -6.18 9.01 -1.91
C VAL A 81 -7.48 8.84 -1.13
N ALA A 82 -8.53 9.59 -1.51
CA ALA A 82 -9.81 9.57 -0.82
C ALA A 82 -10.43 8.16 -0.86
N GLN A 83 -10.38 7.50 -2.03
CA GLN A 83 -10.80 6.11 -2.18
C GLN A 83 -10.01 5.17 -1.27
N HIS A 84 -8.69 5.30 -1.22
CA HIS A 84 -7.83 4.49 -0.34
C HIS A 84 -8.18 4.67 1.13
N VAL A 85 -8.26 5.92 1.60
CA VAL A 85 -8.57 6.26 2.99
C VAL A 85 -9.99 5.83 3.38
N PHE A 86 -10.95 6.00 2.48
CA PHE A 86 -12.32 5.50 2.65
C PHE A 86 -12.34 3.98 2.82
N LEU A 87 -11.65 3.22 1.95
CA LEU A 87 -11.65 1.77 2.00
C LEU A 87 -10.90 1.19 3.21
N LYS A 88 -9.94 1.91 3.79
CA LYS A 88 -9.34 1.50 5.08
C LYS A 88 -10.38 1.39 6.20
N GLN A 89 -11.35 2.29 6.23
CA GLN A 89 -12.41 2.27 7.24
C GLN A 89 -13.48 1.22 6.94
N HIS A 90 -13.76 1.00 5.65
CA HIS A 90 -14.90 0.20 5.21
C HIS A 90 -14.51 -1.22 4.79
N THR A 91 -13.22 -1.55 4.80
CA THR A 91 -12.78 -2.93 4.61
C THR A 91 -12.13 -3.43 5.88
N PRO A 92 -12.85 -4.18 6.73
CA PRO A 92 -12.24 -4.80 7.88
C PRO A 92 -11.19 -5.79 7.37
N LEU A 93 -9.92 -5.43 7.54
CA LEU A 93 -8.82 -6.37 7.37
C LEU A 93 -8.80 -7.25 8.63
N LYS A 94 -9.77 -8.17 8.70
CA LYS A 94 -9.94 -9.18 9.74
C LYS A 94 -9.86 -10.55 9.07
N GLY A 95 -9.45 -11.56 9.84
CA GLY A 95 -9.23 -12.92 9.35
C GLY A 95 -7.80 -13.41 9.55
N GLU A 96 -7.55 -14.63 9.08
CA GLU A 96 -6.30 -15.37 9.32
C GLU A 96 -5.42 -15.48 8.07
N ILE A 97 -5.98 -15.18 6.89
CA ILE A 97 -5.24 -15.23 5.63
C ILE A 97 -4.52 -13.91 5.38
N GLY A 98 -3.23 -14.01 5.07
CA GLY A 98 -2.42 -12.88 4.66
C GLY A 98 -2.70 -12.44 3.22
N LEU A 99 -2.81 -11.13 2.98
CA LEU A 99 -2.92 -10.59 1.62
C LEU A 99 -2.15 -9.27 1.50
N LEU A 100 -1.44 -9.07 0.39
CA LEU A 100 -0.80 -7.79 0.09
C LEU A 100 -1.72 -6.79 -0.62
N GLY A 101 -2.72 -7.27 -1.37
CA GLY A 101 -3.60 -6.41 -2.16
C GLY A 101 -2.89 -5.81 -3.37
N VAL A 102 -2.22 -6.64 -4.17
CA VAL A 102 -1.46 -6.22 -5.36
C VAL A 102 -1.76 -7.13 -6.54
N SER A 103 -1.72 -6.56 -7.75
CA SER A 103 -1.67 -7.30 -9.00
C SER A 103 -0.21 -7.46 -9.42
N LEU A 104 0.16 -8.63 -9.91
CA LEU A 104 1.55 -9.07 -10.05
C LEU A 104 1.78 -9.76 -11.39
N ASN A 105 2.94 -9.55 -11.99
CA ASN A 105 3.42 -10.30 -13.15
C ASN A 105 4.83 -10.84 -12.91
N PRO A 106 5.03 -12.16 -12.83
CA PRO A 106 6.37 -12.74 -12.77
C PRO A 106 7.03 -12.73 -14.15
N GLU A 107 8.30 -12.31 -14.21
CA GLU A 107 9.09 -12.23 -15.43
C GLU A 107 10.54 -12.63 -15.14
N ILE A 108 11.14 -13.46 -16.00
CA ILE A 108 12.58 -13.72 -15.96
C ILE A 108 13.26 -12.65 -16.82
N ILE A 109 14.15 -11.87 -16.21
CA ILE A 109 14.98 -10.88 -16.89
C ILE A 109 16.46 -11.22 -16.72
N ARG A 110 17.34 -10.48 -17.41
CA ARG A 110 18.77 -10.47 -17.11
C ARG A 110 19.08 -9.36 -16.12
N ASP A 111 19.86 -9.68 -15.09
CA ASP A 111 20.35 -8.69 -14.14
C ASP A 111 21.49 -7.85 -14.74
N THR A 112 22.12 -7.00 -13.92
CA THR A 112 23.22 -6.14 -14.37
C THR A 112 24.47 -6.91 -14.80
N GLN A 113 24.60 -8.17 -14.39
CA GLN A 113 25.69 -9.08 -14.73
C GLN A 113 25.33 -9.99 -15.92
N GLY A 114 24.09 -9.91 -16.42
CA GLY A 114 23.61 -10.72 -17.53
C GLY A 114 22.98 -12.06 -17.09
N GLU A 115 22.94 -12.33 -15.78
CA GLU A 115 22.43 -13.58 -15.24
C GLU A 115 20.90 -13.60 -15.19
N PRO A 116 20.26 -14.75 -15.46
CA PRO A 116 18.81 -14.85 -15.36
C PRO A 116 18.36 -14.62 -13.91
N GLN A 117 17.36 -13.77 -13.75
CA GLN A 117 16.78 -13.40 -12.47
C GLN A 117 15.26 -13.31 -12.60
N LEU A 118 14.53 -13.97 -11.69
CA LEU A 118 13.09 -13.77 -11.57
C LEU A 118 12.80 -12.44 -10.89
N VAL A 119 11.88 -11.71 -11.49
CA VAL A 119 11.35 -10.45 -10.98
C VAL A 119 9.84 -10.53 -10.96
N ILE A 120 9.22 -10.05 -9.88
CA ILE A 120 7.77 -9.92 -9.82
C ILE A 120 7.42 -8.44 -9.95
N THR A 121 6.86 -8.06 -11.09
CA THR A 121 6.44 -6.68 -11.36
C THR A 121 5.10 -6.40 -10.71
N ILE A 122 5.00 -5.30 -9.96
CA ILE A 122 3.73 -4.78 -9.46
C ILE A 122 2.99 -4.12 -10.62
N LEU A 123 1.83 -4.66 -10.98
CA LEU A 123 0.97 -4.07 -12.01
C LEU A 123 0.04 -3.01 -11.43
N ASP A 124 -0.50 -3.27 -10.24
CA ASP A 124 -1.43 -2.38 -9.55
C ASP A 124 -1.45 -2.66 -8.04
N THR A 125 -1.90 -1.68 -7.26
CA THR A 125 -2.10 -1.76 -5.81
C THR A 125 -3.56 -1.51 -5.48
N GLN A 126 -4.15 -2.38 -4.66
CA GLN A 126 -5.55 -2.25 -4.28
C GLN A 126 -5.73 -1.16 -3.21
N PRO A 127 -6.58 -0.15 -3.46
CA PRO A 127 -6.84 0.90 -2.48
C PRO A 127 -7.43 0.35 -1.19
N GLY A 128 -6.95 0.86 -0.07
CA GLY A 128 -7.24 0.47 1.31
C GLY A 128 -6.44 -0.73 1.82
N PHE A 129 -5.49 -1.27 1.05
CA PHE A 129 -4.50 -2.23 1.55
C PHE A 129 -3.19 -1.54 1.94
N PRO A 130 -2.45 -2.04 2.95
CA PRO A 130 -1.19 -1.42 3.39
C PRO A 130 -0.14 -1.32 2.28
N ALA A 131 -0.11 -2.28 1.34
CA ALA A 131 0.84 -2.27 0.24
C ALA A 131 0.74 -1.02 -0.64
N ALA A 132 -0.44 -0.43 -0.80
CA ALA A 132 -0.63 0.79 -1.60
C ALA A 132 0.10 2.01 -0.99
N GLU A 133 0.49 1.97 0.29
CA GLU A 133 1.22 3.07 0.96
C GLU A 133 2.74 3.02 0.74
N VAL A 134 3.23 1.96 0.10
CA VAL A 134 4.66 1.61 0.02
C VAL A 134 5.07 1.18 -1.40
N LEU A 135 4.28 0.29 -2.00
CA LEU A 135 4.51 -0.24 -3.35
C LEU A 135 3.81 0.61 -4.40
N ARG A 136 4.33 0.57 -5.62
CA ARG A 136 3.85 1.33 -6.76
C ARG A 136 3.78 0.46 -8.01
N PRO A 137 2.84 0.72 -8.92
CA PRO A 137 2.89 0.14 -10.26
C PRO A 137 4.25 0.36 -10.92
N GLY A 138 4.81 -0.70 -11.52
CA GLY A 138 6.13 -0.72 -12.12
C GLY A 138 7.28 -1.07 -11.17
N ASP A 139 7.05 -1.13 -9.85
CA ASP A 139 8.03 -1.67 -8.92
C ASP A 139 8.33 -3.12 -9.28
N ARG A 140 9.61 -3.49 -9.25
CA ARG A 140 10.10 -4.82 -9.63
C ARG A 140 10.66 -5.52 -8.40
N LEU A 141 9.90 -6.43 -7.80
CA LEU A 141 10.34 -7.18 -6.63
C LEU A 141 11.39 -8.21 -7.05
N ILE A 142 12.49 -8.28 -6.31
CA ILE A 142 13.63 -9.16 -6.60
C ILE A 142 13.98 -10.10 -5.44
N ALA A 143 13.56 -9.76 -4.23
CA ALA A 143 13.77 -10.58 -3.05
C ALA A 143 12.69 -10.32 -1.99
N MET A 144 12.50 -11.31 -1.12
CA MET A 144 11.62 -11.24 0.04
C MET A 144 12.36 -11.79 1.27
N ASN A 145 12.31 -11.05 2.37
CA ASN A 145 12.99 -11.37 3.63
C ASN A 145 14.48 -11.69 3.44
N GLY A 146 15.15 -10.90 2.59
CA GLY A 146 16.58 -11.05 2.27
C GLY A 146 16.91 -12.21 1.32
N LYS A 147 15.93 -13.00 0.88
CA LYS A 147 16.12 -14.12 -0.04
C LYS A 147 15.65 -13.76 -1.44
N ARG A 148 16.52 -13.90 -2.44
CA ARG A 148 16.16 -13.74 -3.86
C ARG A 148 15.09 -14.76 -4.25
N PHE A 149 14.24 -14.39 -5.20
CA PHE A 149 13.25 -15.33 -5.71
C PHE A 149 13.92 -16.42 -6.57
N PRO A 150 13.58 -17.70 -6.35
CA PRO A 150 14.03 -18.77 -7.24
C PRO A 150 13.45 -18.60 -8.65
N LEU A 151 14.14 -19.09 -9.67
CA LEU A 151 13.71 -18.92 -11.07
C LEU A 151 12.41 -19.68 -11.39
N GLU A 152 12.18 -20.76 -10.67
CA GLU A 152 11.02 -21.64 -10.76
C GLU A 152 9.82 -21.16 -9.94
N LEU A 153 9.94 -20.07 -9.17
CA LEU A 153 8.84 -19.57 -8.34
C LEU A 153 7.68 -19.09 -9.23
N THR A 154 6.51 -19.69 -9.03
CA THR A 154 5.27 -19.27 -9.72
C THR A 154 4.56 -18.16 -8.95
N ILE A 155 3.61 -17.49 -9.61
CA ILE A 155 2.79 -16.49 -8.93
C ILE A 155 1.88 -17.13 -7.87
N GLU A 156 1.43 -18.36 -8.10
CA GLU A 156 0.66 -19.16 -7.16
C GLU A 156 1.47 -19.48 -5.90
N ASP A 157 2.76 -19.82 -6.05
CA ASP A 157 3.65 -20.06 -4.91
C ASP A 157 3.90 -18.78 -4.12
N PHE A 158 4.13 -17.66 -4.80
CA PHE A 158 4.26 -16.36 -4.14
C PHE A 158 3.00 -16.01 -3.33
N ARG A 159 1.81 -16.17 -3.95
CA ARG A 159 0.53 -15.97 -3.26
C ARG A 159 0.39 -16.90 -2.06
N ARG A 160 0.74 -18.17 -2.18
CA ARG A 160 0.68 -19.15 -1.08
C ARG A 160 1.56 -18.73 0.10
N ILE A 161 2.77 -18.24 -0.17
CA ILE A 161 3.68 -17.76 0.88
C ILE A 161 3.08 -16.55 1.61
N ILE A 162 2.51 -15.60 0.88
CA ILE A 162 1.84 -14.43 1.47
C ILE A 162 0.61 -14.84 2.28
N ASN A 163 -0.23 -15.73 1.74
CA ASN A 163 -1.43 -16.21 2.40
C ASN A 163 -1.13 -16.94 3.71
N ALA A 164 -0.01 -17.67 3.77
CA ALA A 164 0.47 -18.34 4.97
C ALA A 164 1.20 -17.41 5.95
N THR A 165 1.47 -16.16 5.56
CA THR A 165 2.11 -15.18 6.45
C THR A 165 1.05 -14.58 7.38
N PRO A 166 1.25 -14.60 8.71
CA PRO A 166 0.27 -14.07 9.64
C PRO A 166 -0.04 -12.60 9.35
N PRO A 167 -1.32 -12.20 9.33
CA PRO A 167 -1.69 -10.80 9.18
C PRO A 167 -1.06 -9.89 10.24
N GLY A 168 -0.76 -8.65 9.85
CA GLY A 168 -0.01 -7.70 10.67
C GLY A 168 1.51 -7.90 10.62
N THR A 169 2.00 -9.02 10.08
CA THR A 169 3.44 -9.24 9.89
C THR A 169 4.00 -8.24 8.88
N GLN A 170 5.19 -7.70 9.17
CA GLN A 170 5.96 -6.91 8.23
C GLN A 170 6.85 -7.82 7.39
N VAL A 171 6.61 -7.82 6.08
CA VAL A 171 7.44 -8.51 5.09
C VAL A 171 8.43 -7.52 4.49
N GLN A 172 9.70 -7.88 4.53
CA GLN A 172 10.75 -7.07 3.91
C GLN A 172 10.85 -7.44 2.44
N LEU A 173 10.54 -6.50 1.54
CA LEU A 173 10.68 -6.68 0.10
C LEU A 173 11.89 -5.90 -0.38
N THR A 174 12.71 -6.51 -1.22
CA THR A 174 13.71 -5.78 -2.01
C THR A 174 13.14 -5.57 -3.40
N LEU A 175 13.11 -4.32 -3.85
CA LEU A 175 12.56 -3.95 -5.14
C LEU A 175 13.52 -3.06 -5.91
N ARG A 176 13.37 -3.06 -7.23
CA ARG A 176 13.95 -2.07 -8.13
C ARG A 176 12.87 -1.08 -8.55
N ARG A 177 13.12 0.20 -8.31
CA ARG A 177 12.24 1.33 -8.68
C ARG A 177 13.01 2.26 -9.60
N GLY A 178 12.72 2.21 -10.90
CA GLY A 178 13.59 2.84 -11.90
C GLY A 178 15.00 2.23 -11.83
N ASN A 179 16.00 3.05 -11.48
CA ASN A 179 17.40 2.64 -11.40
C ASN A 179 17.89 2.38 -9.96
N THR A 180 17.05 2.56 -8.95
CA THR A 180 17.40 2.34 -7.54
C THR A 180 16.91 0.99 -7.06
N THR A 181 17.71 0.35 -6.21
CA THR A 181 17.30 -0.84 -5.45
C THR A 181 17.01 -0.40 -4.01
N GLU A 182 15.82 -0.73 -3.53
CA GLU A 182 15.30 -0.29 -2.23
C GLU A 182 14.80 -1.49 -1.43
N ALA A 183 15.06 -1.48 -0.12
CA ALA A 183 14.41 -2.38 0.81
C ALA A 183 13.23 -1.67 1.45
N VAL A 184 12.03 -2.25 1.32
CA VAL A 184 10.80 -1.70 1.86
C VAL A 184 10.12 -2.69 2.78
N SER A 185 9.44 -2.18 3.81
CA SER A 185 8.64 -2.98 4.73
C SER A 185 7.17 -2.86 4.36
N VAL A 186 6.49 -3.99 4.14
CA VAL A 186 5.07 -4.01 3.82
C VAL A 186 4.32 -4.87 4.82
N THR A 187 3.28 -4.30 5.42
CA THR A 187 2.40 -5.03 6.33
C THR A 187 1.44 -5.92 5.55
N VAL A 188 1.37 -7.20 5.94
CA VAL A 188 0.39 -8.15 5.41
C VAL A 188 -0.99 -7.85 6.00
N ALA A 189 -1.99 -7.66 5.16
CA ALA A 189 -3.37 -7.46 5.59
C ALA A 189 -4.04 -8.78 5.93
N ALA A 190 -5.02 -8.75 6.83
CA ALA A 190 -5.90 -9.88 7.06
C ALA A 190 -7.07 -9.84 6.08
N VAL A 191 -7.47 -11.02 5.60
CA VAL A 191 -8.76 -11.25 4.97
C VAL A 191 -9.37 -12.53 5.55
N ASP A 192 -10.69 -12.56 5.67
CA ASP A 192 -11.40 -13.73 6.20
C ASP A 192 -11.22 -14.93 5.26
N ASP A 193 -11.07 -16.13 5.82
CA ASP A 193 -10.98 -17.41 5.09
C ASP A 193 -12.36 -17.90 4.63
N ALA A 194 -13.19 -16.96 4.18
CA ALA A 194 -14.40 -17.32 3.48
C ALA A 194 -13.92 -17.78 2.10
N GLY A 195 -13.76 -19.11 1.92
CA GLY A 195 -13.11 -19.74 0.76
C GLY A 195 -13.47 -19.13 -0.59
N THR A 196 -12.66 -19.36 -1.63
CA THR A 196 -12.56 -18.61 -2.92
C THR A 196 -13.78 -17.83 -3.44
N ILE A 197 -15.00 -18.39 -3.34
CA ILE A 197 -16.26 -17.71 -3.72
C ILE A 197 -16.56 -16.51 -2.81
N ALA A 198 -16.47 -16.64 -1.50
CA ALA A 198 -16.77 -15.54 -0.59
C ALA A 198 -15.67 -14.47 -0.62
N LEU A 199 -14.40 -14.85 -0.85
CA LEU A 199 -13.33 -13.90 -1.14
C LEU A 199 -13.61 -13.11 -2.43
N SER A 200 -14.07 -13.76 -3.51
CA SER A 200 -14.36 -13.07 -4.77
C SER A 200 -15.56 -12.13 -4.65
N GLU A 201 -16.61 -12.52 -3.92
CA GLU A 201 -17.75 -11.66 -3.58
C GLU A 201 -17.33 -10.47 -2.73
N ALA A 202 -16.50 -10.67 -1.70
CA ALA A 202 -15.98 -9.60 -0.86
C ALA A 202 -15.14 -8.60 -1.68
N ILE A 203 -14.30 -9.09 -2.60
CA ILE A 203 -13.55 -8.25 -3.55
C ILE A 203 -14.52 -7.46 -4.46
N ALA A 204 -15.56 -8.10 -4.97
CA ALA A 204 -16.56 -7.45 -5.83
C ALA A 204 -17.35 -6.36 -5.09
N GLN A 205 -17.80 -6.64 -3.86
CA GLN A 205 -18.48 -5.68 -2.99
C GLN A 205 -17.57 -4.49 -2.67
N ARG A 206 -16.30 -4.74 -2.33
CA ARG A 206 -15.30 -3.69 -2.11
C ARG A 206 -15.13 -2.81 -3.35
N ARG A 207 -15.08 -3.43 -4.54
CA ARG A 207 -14.99 -2.70 -5.81
C ARG A 207 -16.23 -1.83 -6.05
N ALA A 208 -17.42 -2.36 -5.82
CA ALA A 208 -18.67 -1.60 -5.95
C ALA A 208 -18.76 -0.42 -4.98
N LEU A 209 -18.34 -0.61 -3.73
CA LEU A 209 -18.21 0.46 -2.73
C LEU A 209 -17.22 1.53 -3.18
N ALA A 210 -16.08 1.12 -3.73
CA ALA A 210 -15.08 2.04 -4.24
C ALA A 210 -15.61 2.87 -5.43
N THR A 211 -16.25 2.21 -6.39
CA THR A 211 -16.83 2.86 -7.57
C THR A 211 -17.91 3.88 -7.19
N SER A 212 -18.84 3.49 -6.31
CA SER A 212 -19.91 4.38 -5.84
C SER A 212 -19.36 5.58 -5.04
N TYR A 213 -18.33 5.35 -4.22
CA TYR A 213 -17.64 6.42 -3.50
C TYR A 213 -16.97 7.41 -4.44
N VAL A 214 -16.17 6.92 -5.40
CA VAL A 214 -15.45 7.76 -6.37
C VAL A 214 -16.44 8.60 -7.18
N ALA A 215 -17.51 8.00 -7.70
CA ALA A 215 -18.54 8.72 -8.45
C ALA A 215 -19.18 9.85 -7.62
N ARG A 216 -19.51 9.59 -6.34
CA ARG A 216 -20.05 10.61 -5.42
C ARG A 216 -19.08 11.76 -5.21
N VAL A 217 -17.81 11.45 -5.00
CA VAL A 217 -16.79 12.43 -4.66
C VAL A 217 -16.42 13.28 -5.87
N GLN A 218 -16.31 12.69 -7.06
CA GLN A 218 -16.09 13.41 -8.31
C GLN A 218 -17.28 14.29 -8.67
N ALA A 219 -18.53 13.80 -8.55
CA ALA A 219 -19.72 14.62 -8.82
C ALA A 219 -19.82 15.86 -7.90
N LYS A 220 -19.31 15.76 -6.67
CA LYS A 220 -19.23 16.90 -5.74
C LYS A 220 -18.09 17.86 -6.07
N ALA A 221 -16.97 17.35 -6.58
CA ALA A 221 -15.80 18.15 -6.94
C ALA A 221 -15.98 18.88 -8.27
N ASN A 222 -16.65 18.24 -9.23
CA ASN A 222 -16.94 18.81 -10.54
C ASN A 222 -18.34 18.36 -11.01
N PRO A 223 -19.40 19.15 -10.73
CA PRO A 223 -20.77 18.77 -11.08
C PRO A 223 -21.03 18.68 -12.59
N ALA A 224 -20.11 19.16 -13.43
CA ALA A 224 -20.19 19.08 -14.88
C ALA A 224 -19.65 17.76 -15.47
N THR A 225 -19.00 16.89 -14.68
CA THR A 225 -18.34 15.66 -15.18
C THR A 225 -19.05 14.35 -14.82
N VAL A 226 -20.32 14.40 -14.42
CA VAL A 226 -21.09 13.16 -14.16
C VAL A 226 -21.05 12.29 -15.44
N PRO A 227 -20.46 11.07 -15.39
CA PRO A 227 -20.52 10.19 -16.56
C PRO A 227 -21.98 9.85 -16.80
N LEU A 228 -22.40 9.92 -18.07
CA LEU A 228 -23.65 9.33 -18.54
C LEU A 228 -23.67 7.87 -18.09
N ILE A 229 -24.39 7.58 -17.01
CA ILE A 229 -24.75 6.21 -16.66
C ILE A 229 -25.56 5.73 -17.85
N PHE A 230 -25.01 4.78 -18.62
CA PHE A 230 -25.78 4.05 -19.61
C PHE A 230 -26.99 3.46 -18.88
N LYS A 231 -28.17 4.05 -19.13
CA LYS A 231 -29.43 3.36 -18.88
C LYS A 231 -29.34 2.07 -19.68
N SER A 232 -29.19 0.94 -18.98
CA SER A 232 -29.52 -0.35 -19.58
C SER A 232 -30.96 -0.26 -20.06
N ASP A 233 -31.15 -0.50 -21.35
CA ASP A 233 -32.46 -0.54 -21.98
C ASP A 233 -33.42 -1.44 -21.18
N ASP A 234 -34.56 -0.88 -20.79
CA ASP A 234 -35.73 -1.65 -20.38
C ASP A 234 -36.11 -2.58 -21.55
N PRO A 235 -36.32 -3.89 -21.32
CA PRO A 235 -36.92 -4.73 -22.34
C PRO A 235 -38.39 -4.33 -22.49
N ALA A 236 -38.74 -3.86 -23.68
CA ALA A 236 -40.12 -3.62 -24.06
C ALA A 236 -40.92 -4.94 -24.02
N GLU A 237 -42.04 -4.93 -23.30
CA GLU A 237 -43.19 -5.82 -23.55
C GLU A 237 -43.87 -5.49 -24.88
#